data_AF-A0A353T123-F1
#
_entry.id   AF-A0A353T123-F1
#
_cell.length_a   1.000
_cell.length_b   1.000
_cell.length_c   1.000
_cell.angle_alpha   90.00
_cell.angle_beta   90.00
_cell.angle_gamma   90.00
#
_symmetry.space_group_name_H-M   'P 1'
#
loop_
_entity.id
_entity.type
_entity.pdbx_description
1 polymer ?
#
loop_
_entity_poly.entity_id
_entity_poly.type
_entity_poly.pdbx_seq_one_letter_code
_entity_poly.pdbx_strand_id
1 'polypeptide(L)'
;EVLESDSFFNHPSRLAFALGKDIAGKNVIADIAKMPHMLIAGATGSGKSVCINSLIVSILYKATPDEVRLIMIDPKVVELNTYNGIPHLMIPVVTDPKKAAGALNWTVQEMVSRYRKFADKGVRDIETYNGRLPVEETRLPQIVVIIDELSDLMMVAPGDVEDAICRLAQMARAAGIHLVIATQRPSVDVITGVIKANIPSRIAFAVSS
;
A
#
# COMPACT_ATOMS: atom_id res chain seq x y z
N GLU A 1 15.24 6.27 -16.41
CA GLU A 1 16.12 7.06 -15.52
C GLU A 1 16.17 6.58 -14.06
N VAL A 2 15.18 6.87 -13.20
CA VAL A 2 15.30 6.54 -11.75
C VAL A 2 15.29 5.02 -11.50
N LEU A 3 14.42 4.28 -12.19
CA LEU A 3 14.36 2.81 -12.12
C LEU A 3 15.64 2.12 -12.64
N GLU A 4 16.38 2.79 -13.53
CA GLU A 4 17.63 2.27 -14.10
C GLU A 4 18.84 2.59 -13.21
N SER A 5 18.66 3.37 -12.14
CA SER A 5 19.74 3.72 -11.24
C SER A 5 20.19 2.52 -10.40
N ASP A 6 21.50 2.41 -10.15
CA ASP A 6 22.07 1.40 -9.25
C ASP A 6 21.42 1.44 -7.87
N SER A 7 21.07 2.64 -7.40
CA SER A 7 20.41 2.85 -6.12
C SER A 7 19.01 2.24 -6.05
N PHE A 8 18.29 2.15 -7.17
CA PHE A 8 17.01 1.44 -7.23
C PHE A 8 17.22 -0.04 -7.49
N PHE A 9 18.02 -0.40 -8.49
CA PHE A 9 18.23 -1.79 -8.90
C PHE A 9 18.74 -2.64 -7.73
N ASN A 10 19.76 -2.16 -7.01
CA ASN A 10 20.38 -2.86 -5.88
C ASN A 10 19.65 -2.66 -4.54
N HIS A 11 18.54 -1.92 -4.49
CA HIS A 11 17.82 -1.72 -3.24
C HIS A 11 17.27 -3.07 -2.72
N PRO A 12 17.50 -3.45 -1.44
CA PRO A 12 17.14 -4.79 -0.94
C PRO A 12 15.63 -5.01 -0.78
N SER A 13 14.87 -3.95 -0.50
CA SER A 13 13.42 -4.05 -0.34
C SER A 13 12.71 -4.26 -1.69
N ARG A 14 11.81 -5.26 -1.71
CA ARG A 14 10.84 -5.50 -2.79
C ARG A 14 9.72 -4.46 -2.84
N LEU A 15 9.57 -3.65 -1.79
CA LEU A 15 8.60 -2.56 -1.67
C LEU A 15 9.25 -1.18 -1.88
N ALA A 16 10.47 -1.16 -2.41
CA ALA A 16 11.12 0.08 -2.80
C ALA A 16 10.49 0.63 -4.07
N PHE A 17 10.32 1.96 -4.12
CA PHE A 17 9.79 2.63 -5.29
C PHE A 17 10.58 3.88 -5.66
N ALA A 18 10.64 4.13 -6.97
CA ALA A 18 11.21 5.34 -7.52
C ALA A 18 10.26 6.52 -7.28
N LEU A 19 10.61 7.38 -6.32
CA LEU A 19 9.82 8.58 -6.04
C LEU A 19 10.09 9.68 -7.08
N GLY A 20 11.34 9.82 -7.51
CA GLY A 20 11.72 10.83 -8.51
C GLY A 20 13.14 11.34 -8.30
N LYS A 21 13.33 12.64 -8.53
CA LYS A 21 14.58 13.35 -8.26
C LYS A 21 14.34 14.49 -7.27
N ASP A 22 15.33 14.78 -6.44
CA ASP A 22 15.31 15.97 -5.58
C ASP A 22 15.66 17.24 -6.37
N ILE A 23 15.69 18.39 -5.69
CA ILE A 23 16.02 19.69 -6.29
C ILE A 23 17.45 19.77 -6.85
N ALA A 24 18.34 18.87 -6.43
CA ALA A 24 19.71 18.75 -6.94
C ALA A 24 19.82 17.73 -8.09
N GLY A 25 18.69 17.15 -8.52
CA GLY A 25 18.64 16.14 -9.57
C GLY A 25 19.05 14.74 -9.11
N LYS A 26 19.25 14.51 -7.80
CA LYS A 26 19.63 13.19 -7.27
C LYS A 26 18.42 12.28 -7.24
N ASN A 27 18.60 11.03 -7.66
CA ASN A 27 17.56 10.00 -7.59
C ASN A 27 17.11 9.75 -6.15
N VAL A 28 15.80 9.75 -5.93
CA VAL A 28 15.15 9.49 -4.64
C VAL A 28 14.39 8.17 -4.73
N ILE A 29 14.80 7.21 -3.92
CA ILE A 29 14.14 5.92 -3.74
C ILE A 29 13.53 5.91 -2.34
N ALA A 30 12.24 5.61 -2.28
CA ALA A 30 11.50 5.42 -1.04
C ALA A 30 11.17 3.93 -0.83
N ASP A 31 10.78 3.55 0.38
CA ASP A 31 10.51 2.15 0.73
C ASP A 31 9.30 2.06 1.66
N ILE A 32 8.23 1.42 1.16
CA ILE A 32 6.98 1.27 1.89
C ILE A 32 7.20 0.42 3.15
N ALA A 33 8.15 -0.52 3.16
CA ALA A 33 8.42 -1.34 4.35
C ALA A 33 8.98 -0.49 5.52
N LYS A 34 9.72 0.58 5.20
CA LYS A 34 10.21 1.56 6.19
C LYS A 34 9.16 2.62 6.55
N MET A 35 8.21 2.84 5.65
CA MET A 35 7.06 3.74 5.77
C MET A 35 5.78 2.91 5.78
N PRO A 36 5.53 2.10 6.83
CA PRO A 36 4.65 0.93 6.77
C PRO A 36 3.27 1.21 6.20
N HIS A 37 2.78 2.43 6.43
CA HIS A 37 1.62 3.01 5.78
C HIS A 37 1.98 4.40 5.29
N MET A 38 1.40 4.79 4.15
CA MET A 38 1.65 6.06 3.49
C MET A 38 0.36 6.71 3.03
N LEU A 39 0.26 8.03 3.24
CA LEU A 39 -0.82 8.86 2.73
C LEU A 39 -0.30 9.75 1.59
N ILE A 40 -1.02 9.78 0.47
CA ILE A 40 -0.72 10.61 -0.70
C ILE A 40 -1.88 11.59 -0.93
N ALA A 41 -1.61 12.88 -0.89
CA ALA A 41 -2.61 13.92 -1.14
C ALA A 41 -2.18 14.85 -2.26
N GLY A 42 -3.14 15.38 -3.03
CA GLY A 42 -2.88 16.37 -4.07
C GLY A 42 -4.12 16.69 -4.89
N ALA A 43 -4.23 17.92 -5.39
CA ALA A 43 -5.33 18.32 -6.26
C ALA A 43 -5.31 17.56 -7.60
N THR A 44 -6.42 17.59 -8.34
CA THR A 44 -6.47 17.04 -9.70
C THR A 44 -5.37 17.62 -10.58
N GLY A 45 -4.68 16.78 -11.35
CA GLY A 45 -3.59 17.20 -12.22
C GLY A 45 -2.25 17.47 -11.51
N SER A 46 -2.17 17.33 -10.19
CA SER A 46 -0.94 17.61 -9.42
C SER A 46 0.15 16.53 -9.52
N GLY A 47 -0.16 15.37 -10.13
CA GLY A 47 0.78 14.24 -10.27
C GLY A 47 0.54 13.06 -9.32
N LYS A 48 -0.50 13.11 -8.45
CA LYS A 48 -0.87 12.02 -7.53
C LYS A 48 -0.97 10.65 -8.23
N SER A 49 -1.78 10.55 -9.28
CA SER A 49 -1.99 9.29 -10.00
C SER A 49 -0.71 8.78 -10.66
N VAL A 50 0.12 9.68 -11.19
CA VAL A 50 1.43 9.34 -11.76
C VAL A 50 2.36 8.76 -10.69
N CYS A 51 2.34 9.31 -9.47
CA CYS A 51 3.12 8.78 -8.35
C CYS A 51 2.67 7.37 -7.93
N ILE A 52 1.35 7.14 -7.86
CA ILE A 52 0.79 5.81 -7.54
C ILE A 52 1.22 4.80 -8.60
N ASN A 53 1.11 5.16 -9.89
CA ASN A 53 1.58 4.33 -10.98
C ASN A 53 3.09 4.05 -10.90
N SER A 54 3.91 5.07 -10.60
CA SER A 54 5.36 4.89 -10.39
C SER A 54 5.64 3.87 -9.28
N LEU A 55 4.89 3.95 -8.18
CA LEU A 55 4.99 2.99 -7.07
C LEU A 55 4.63 1.57 -7.51
N ILE A 56 3.49 1.38 -8.18
CA ILE A 56 3.05 0.06 -8.65
C ILE A 56 4.07 -0.52 -9.63
N VAL A 57 4.46 0.25 -10.64
CA VAL A 57 5.45 -0.16 -11.63
C VAL A 57 6.78 -0.53 -10.97
N SER A 58 7.24 0.25 -9.98
CA SER A 58 8.46 -0.07 -9.25
C SER A 58 8.40 -1.45 -8.57
N ILE A 59 7.25 -1.80 -7.96
CA ILE A 59 7.03 -3.12 -7.37
C ILE A 59 7.06 -4.19 -8.46
N LEU A 60 6.35 -3.99 -9.57
CA LEU A 60 6.29 -4.96 -10.67
C LEU A 60 7.66 -5.23 -11.32
N TYR A 61 8.54 -4.24 -11.36
CA TYR A 61 9.92 -4.39 -11.84
C TYR A 61 10.83 -5.17 -10.88
N LYS A 62 10.47 -5.26 -9.59
CA LYS A 62 11.34 -5.79 -8.54
C LYS A 62 10.86 -7.06 -7.85
N ALA A 63 9.57 -7.33 -7.89
CA ALA A 63 8.94 -8.37 -7.09
C ALA A 63 8.14 -9.33 -7.96
N THR A 64 8.26 -10.62 -7.68
CA THR A 64 7.33 -11.63 -8.22
C THR A 64 6.02 -11.65 -7.42
N PRO A 65 4.94 -12.28 -7.94
CA PRO A 65 3.69 -12.46 -7.20
C PRO A 65 3.85 -13.21 -5.88
N ASP A 66 4.84 -14.10 -5.78
CA ASP A 66 5.12 -14.86 -4.55
C ASP A 66 5.83 -14.00 -3.49
N GLU A 67 6.45 -12.89 -3.89
CA GLU A 67 7.11 -11.94 -3.00
C GLU A 67 6.16 -10.81 -2.58
N VAL A 68 5.35 -10.29 -3.51
CA VAL A 68 4.42 -9.17 -3.27
C VAL A 68 3.09 -9.41 -3.96
N ARG A 69 2.01 -9.24 -3.20
CA ARG A 69 0.63 -9.27 -3.68
C ARG A 69 -0.04 -7.92 -3.49
N LEU A 70 -0.97 -7.58 -4.38
CA LEU A 70 -1.61 -6.27 -4.46
C LEU A 70 -3.13 -6.40 -4.28
N ILE A 71 -3.70 -5.47 -3.53
CA ILE A 71 -5.15 -5.20 -3.51
C ILE A 71 -5.32 -3.76 -3.94
N MET A 72 -6.08 -3.53 -5.00
CA MET A 72 -6.30 -2.20 -5.57
C MET A 72 -7.76 -1.80 -5.45
N ILE A 73 -8.01 -0.60 -4.94
CA ILE A 73 -9.33 -0.02 -4.77
C ILE A 73 -9.37 1.29 -5.56
N ASP A 74 -10.20 1.34 -6.59
CA ASP A 74 -10.38 2.47 -7.50
C ASP A 74 -11.88 2.70 -7.75
N PRO A 75 -12.55 3.46 -6.87
CA PRO A 75 -13.99 3.70 -6.99
C PRO A 75 -14.36 4.56 -8.20
N LYS A 76 -13.38 5.29 -8.79
CA LYS A 76 -13.60 6.15 -9.94
C LYS A 76 -13.45 5.39 -11.26
N VAL A 77 -12.83 4.21 -11.25
CA VAL A 77 -12.60 3.37 -12.45
C VAL A 77 -11.78 4.11 -13.51
N VAL A 78 -10.79 4.88 -13.08
CA VAL A 78 -9.97 5.71 -13.98
C VAL A 78 -8.53 5.22 -14.01
N GLU A 79 -7.93 5.03 -12.84
CA GLU A 79 -6.47 4.98 -12.71
C GLU A 79 -5.95 3.54 -12.59
N LEU A 80 -6.61 2.69 -11.78
CA LEU A 80 -6.07 1.37 -11.43
C LEU A 80 -6.69 0.23 -12.23
N ASN A 81 -7.79 0.47 -12.95
CA ASN A 81 -8.48 -0.58 -13.71
C ASN A 81 -7.57 -1.23 -14.78
N THR A 82 -6.57 -0.50 -15.30
CA THR A 82 -5.58 -1.03 -16.26
C THR A 82 -4.73 -2.18 -15.70
N TYR A 83 -4.66 -2.35 -14.38
CA TYR A 83 -3.89 -3.41 -13.75
C TYR A 83 -4.67 -4.72 -13.62
N ASN A 84 -5.95 -4.76 -13.97
CA ASN A 84 -6.72 -6.01 -13.93
C ASN A 84 -6.05 -7.10 -14.78
N GLY A 85 -5.95 -8.30 -14.20
CA GLY A 85 -5.35 -9.47 -14.85
C GLY A 85 -3.86 -9.69 -14.57
N ILE A 86 -3.15 -8.75 -13.93
CA ILE A 86 -1.77 -9.01 -13.51
C ILE A 86 -1.74 -10.10 -12.42
N PRO A 87 -0.68 -10.94 -12.38
CA PRO A 87 -0.61 -12.06 -11.44
C PRO A 87 -0.39 -11.60 -9.97
N HIS A 88 0.02 -10.35 -9.75
CA HIS A 88 0.17 -9.79 -8.40
C HIS A 88 -1.16 -9.47 -7.73
N LEU A 89 -2.26 -9.28 -8.48
CA LEU A 89 -3.56 -8.95 -7.90
C LEU A 89 -4.17 -10.15 -7.17
N MET A 90 -4.58 -9.94 -5.92
CA MET A 90 -5.27 -10.96 -5.12
C MET A 90 -6.74 -11.10 -5.50
N ILE A 91 -7.34 -9.98 -5.89
CA ILE A 91 -8.72 -9.86 -6.35
C ILE A 91 -8.74 -8.85 -7.50
N PRO A 92 -9.75 -8.90 -8.39
CA PRO A 92 -9.96 -7.84 -9.37
C PRO A 92 -10.03 -6.47 -8.69
N VAL A 93 -9.61 -5.42 -9.40
CA VAL A 93 -9.63 -4.04 -8.90
C VAL A 93 -11.04 -3.73 -8.38
N VAL A 94 -11.11 -3.31 -7.13
CA VAL A 94 -12.39 -3.08 -6.44
C VAL A 94 -12.89 -1.68 -6.77
N THR A 95 -14.02 -1.61 -7.46
CA THR A 95 -14.65 -0.36 -7.89
C THR A 95 -15.86 0.03 -7.06
N ASP A 96 -16.49 -0.93 -6.38
CA ASP A 96 -17.64 -0.66 -5.52
C ASP A 96 -17.18 -0.28 -4.10
N PRO A 97 -17.56 0.90 -3.57
CA PRO A 97 -17.13 1.33 -2.23
C PRO A 97 -17.56 0.41 -1.08
N LYS A 98 -18.70 -0.28 -1.18
CA LYS A 98 -19.12 -1.25 -0.16
C LYS A 98 -18.26 -2.52 -0.22
N LYS A 99 -17.91 -2.97 -1.42
CA LYS A 99 -16.95 -4.08 -1.59
C LYS A 99 -15.54 -3.70 -1.10
N ALA A 100 -15.15 -2.43 -1.24
CA ALA A 100 -13.87 -1.94 -0.72
C ALA A 100 -13.77 -2.08 0.81
N ALA A 101 -14.82 -1.73 1.56
CA ALA A 101 -14.87 -2.00 3.00
C ALA A 101 -14.70 -3.50 3.32
N GLY A 102 -15.34 -4.38 2.52
CA GLY A 102 -15.14 -5.83 2.60
C GLY A 102 -13.68 -6.27 2.36
N ALA A 103 -13.01 -5.69 1.37
CA ALA A 103 -11.60 -5.99 1.07
C ALA A 103 -10.65 -5.53 2.20
N LEU A 104 -10.90 -4.36 2.79
CA LEU A 104 -10.15 -3.88 3.95
C LEU A 104 -10.37 -4.79 5.17
N ASN A 105 -11.61 -5.19 5.44
CA ASN A 105 -11.93 -6.14 6.51
C ASN A 105 -11.29 -7.51 6.29
N TRP A 106 -11.27 -8.03 5.05
CA TRP A 106 -10.53 -9.24 4.71
C TRP A 106 -9.04 -9.08 5.00
N THR A 107 -8.46 -7.92 4.67
CA THR A 107 -7.04 -7.61 4.95
C THR A 107 -6.76 -7.64 6.46
N VAL A 108 -7.67 -7.13 7.29
CA VAL A 108 -7.59 -7.23 8.76
C VAL A 108 -7.61 -8.70 9.21
N GLN A 109 -8.47 -9.53 8.61
CA GLN A 109 -8.51 -10.96 8.96
C GLN A 109 -7.23 -11.70 8.53
N GLU A 110 -6.68 -11.38 7.37
CA GLU A 110 -5.39 -11.93 6.91
C GLU A 110 -4.26 -11.53 7.87
N MET A 111 -4.21 -10.26 8.31
CA MET A 111 -3.28 -9.80 9.34
C MET A 111 -3.37 -10.66 10.62
N VAL A 112 -4.59 -10.87 11.13
CA VAL A 112 -4.84 -11.69 12.33
C VAL A 112 -4.42 -13.15 12.09
N SER A 113 -4.72 -13.70 10.92
CA SER A 113 -4.32 -15.05 10.51
C SER A 113 -2.80 -15.22 10.51
N ARG A 114 -2.06 -14.25 9.95
CA ARG A 114 -0.59 -14.25 9.96
C ARG A 114 -0.03 -14.22 11.38
N TYR A 115 -0.59 -13.41 12.26
CA TYR A 115 -0.17 -13.39 13.67
C TYR A 115 -0.38 -14.72 14.39
N ARG A 116 -1.45 -15.47 14.07
CA ARG A 116 -1.62 -16.83 14.60
C ARG A 116 -0.52 -17.77 14.11
N LYS A 117 -0.23 -17.76 12.80
CA LYS A 117 0.89 -18.53 12.22
C LYS A 117 2.24 -18.16 12.85
N PHE A 118 2.44 -16.89 13.17
CA PHE A 118 3.66 -16.41 13.82
C PHE A 118 3.77 -16.95 15.25
N ALA A 119 2.68 -16.88 16.02
CA ALA A 119 2.63 -17.42 17.37
C ALA A 119 2.91 -18.93 17.39
N ASP A 120 2.30 -19.69 16.47
CA ASP A 120 2.47 -21.15 16.37
C ASP A 120 3.94 -21.55 16.09
N LYS A 121 4.68 -20.74 15.30
CA LYS A 121 6.11 -20.96 15.02
C LYS A 121 7.05 -20.19 15.97
N GLY A 122 6.52 -19.51 17.00
CA GLY A 122 7.30 -18.74 17.97
C GLY A 122 8.13 -17.61 17.35
N VAL A 123 7.57 -16.90 16.37
CA VAL A 123 8.16 -15.73 15.69
C VAL A 123 7.26 -14.51 15.84
N ARG A 124 7.77 -13.32 15.49
CA ARG A 124 7.07 -12.04 15.72
C ARG A 124 6.66 -11.31 14.44
N ASP A 125 7.27 -11.65 13.31
CA ASP A 125 7.10 -10.95 12.05
C ASP A 125 7.24 -11.89 10.85
N ILE A 126 6.82 -11.40 9.70
CA ILE A 126 6.85 -12.12 8.41
C ILE A 126 8.26 -12.49 7.97
N GLU A 127 9.26 -11.66 8.26
CA GLU A 127 10.64 -11.91 7.84
C GLU A 127 11.21 -13.12 8.57
N THR A 128 11.08 -13.13 9.90
CA THR A 128 11.49 -14.26 10.74
C THR A 128 10.64 -15.50 10.46
N TYR A 129 9.34 -15.33 10.19
CA TYR A 129 8.47 -16.44 9.79
C TYR A 129 8.98 -17.10 8.51
N ASN A 130 9.12 -16.32 7.43
CA ASN A 130 9.59 -16.81 6.13
C ASN A 130 11.01 -17.37 6.18
N GLY A 131 11.89 -16.81 7.03
CA GLY A 131 13.25 -17.29 7.25
C GLY A 131 13.33 -18.63 7.99
N ARG A 132 12.27 -19.04 8.72
CA ARG A 132 12.17 -20.35 9.38
C ARG A 132 11.42 -21.40 8.58
N LEU A 133 10.84 -21.04 7.44
CA LEU A 133 10.14 -22.01 6.60
C LEU A 133 11.15 -22.94 5.90
N PRO A 134 10.86 -24.25 5.81
CA PRO A 134 11.53 -25.15 4.87
C PRO A 134 11.46 -24.59 3.44
N VAL A 135 12.41 -25.00 2.59
CA VAL A 135 12.50 -24.52 1.20
C VAL A 135 11.27 -24.91 0.38
N GLU A 136 10.61 -26.00 0.76
CA GLU A 136 9.43 -26.55 0.11
C GLU A 136 8.13 -25.85 0.54
N GLU A 137 8.13 -25.11 1.65
CA GLU A 137 6.96 -24.36 2.13
C GLU A 137 6.84 -23.00 1.44
N THR A 138 5.63 -22.66 0.98
CA THR A 138 5.34 -21.36 0.38
C THR A 138 5.50 -20.24 1.40
N ARG A 139 6.40 -19.30 1.09
CA ARG A 139 6.57 -18.06 1.87
C ARG A 139 5.33 -17.18 1.80
N LEU A 140 5.07 -16.45 2.87
CA LEU A 140 4.03 -15.43 2.86
C LEU A 140 4.52 -14.22 2.06
N PRO A 141 3.75 -13.73 1.06
CA PRO A 141 4.10 -12.52 0.34
C PRO A 141 3.84 -11.28 1.21
N GLN A 142 4.55 -10.19 0.93
CA GLN A 142 4.11 -8.87 1.36
C GLN A 142 2.78 -8.52 0.68
N ILE A 143 1.88 -7.81 1.36
CA ILE A 143 0.63 -7.32 0.76
C ILE A 143 0.66 -5.80 0.76
N VAL A 144 0.41 -5.18 -0.39
CA VAL A 144 0.20 -3.74 -0.50
C VAL A 144 -1.23 -3.47 -0.91
N VAL A 145 -1.97 -2.77 -0.05
CA VAL A 145 -3.33 -2.29 -0.34
C VAL A 145 -3.24 -0.84 -0.81
N ILE A 146 -3.70 -0.59 -2.02
CA ILE A 146 -3.69 0.73 -2.66
C ILE A 146 -5.12 1.23 -2.79
N ILE A 147 -5.39 2.39 -2.20
CA ILE A 147 -6.67 3.10 -2.31
C ILE A 147 -6.43 4.37 -3.11
N ASP A 148 -6.99 4.48 -4.31
CA ASP A 148 -6.78 5.67 -5.16
C ASP A 148 -7.48 6.92 -4.61
N GLU A 149 -8.70 6.77 -4.13
CA GLU A 149 -9.50 7.87 -3.59
C GLU A 149 -10.22 7.45 -2.30
N LEU A 150 -9.62 7.79 -1.16
CA LEU A 150 -10.22 7.52 0.14
C LEU A 150 -11.55 8.24 0.33
N SER A 151 -11.71 9.46 -0.22
CA SER A 151 -12.92 10.27 0.03
C SER A 151 -14.19 9.54 -0.37
N ASP A 152 -14.14 8.78 -1.46
CA ASP A 152 -15.31 8.09 -2.00
C ASP A 152 -15.70 6.89 -1.14
N LEU A 153 -14.74 6.28 -0.44
CA LEU A 153 -15.01 5.23 0.54
C LEU A 153 -15.61 5.81 1.82
N MET A 154 -15.04 6.92 2.31
CA MET A 154 -15.51 7.60 3.52
C MET A 154 -16.91 8.19 3.36
N MET A 155 -17.34 8.53 2.14
CA MET A 155 -18.71 8.98 1.87
C MET A 155 -19.75 7.85 1.96
N VAL A 156 -19.36 6.60 1.76
CA VAL A 156 -20.28 5.45 1.69
C VAL A 156 -20.28 4.62 2.97
N ALA A 157 -19.11 4.35 3.53
CA ALA A 157 -18.94 3.48 4.70
C ALA A 157 -17.83 4.00 5.64
N PRO A 158 -17.97 5.21 6.21
CA PRO A 158 -16.90 5.86 6.97
C PRO A 158 -16.41 5.04 8.17
N GLY A 159 -17.34 4.49 8.96
CA GLY A 159 -16.99 3.71 10.16
C GLY A 159 -16.19 2.46 9.82
N ASP A 160 -16.70 1.61 8.92
CA ASP A 160 -16.03 0.36 8.54
C ASP A 160 -14.65 0.61 7.90
N VAL A 161 -14.53 1.65 7.08
CA VAL A 161 -13.28 2.01 6.39
C VAL A 161 -12.26 2.57 7.39
N GLU A 162 -12.65 3.50 8.26
CA GLU A 162 -11.77 4.10 9.25
C GLU A 162 -11.30 3.08 10.28
N ASP A 163 -12.19 2.21 10.78
CA ASP A 163 -11.85 1.15 11.72
C ASP A 163 -10.85 0.16 11.12
N ALA A 164 -11.06 -0.25 9.87
CA ALA A 164 -10.14 -1.17 9.19
C ALA A 164 -8.79 -0.52 8.93
N ILE A 165 -8.75 0.73 8.44
CA ILE A 165 -7.51 1.49 8.23
C ILE A 165 -6.76 1.65 9.55
N CYS A 166 -7.45 2.00 10.65
CA CYS A 166 -6.84 2.18 11.96
C CYS A 166 -6.21 0.88 12.47
N ARG A 167 -6.95 -0.23 12.44
CA ARG A 167 -6.45 -1.55 12.85
C ARG A 167 -5.24 -2.00 12.05
N LEU A 168 -5.30 -1.84 10.73
CA LEU A 168 -4.18 -2.17 9.85
C LEU A 168 -3.00 -1.25 10.16
N ALA A 169 -3.19 0.05 10.22
CA ALA A 169 -2.10 0.99 10.44
C ALA A 169 -1.34 0.76 11.77
N GLN A 170 -2.02 0.22 12.79
CA GLN A 170 -1.43 -0.08 14.09
C GLN A 170 -0.64 -1.39 14.14
N MET A 171 -1.07 -2.41 13.40
CA MET A 171 -0.59 -3.79 13.61
C MET A 171 -0.06 -4.47 12.34
N ALA A 172 -0.33 -3.94 11.15
CA ALA A 172 -0.07 -4.65 9.90
C ALA A 172 1.43 -4.75 9.53
N ARG A 173 2.27 -3.83 10.04
CA ARG A 173 3.70 -3.77 9.70
C ARG A 173 4.41 -5.12 9.87
N ALA A 174 4.31 -5.74 11.04
CA ALA A 174 4.99 -7.01 11.30
C ALA A 174 4.36 -8.18 10.52
N ALA A 175 3.07 -8.07 10.18
CA ALA A 175 2.38 -9.01 9.30
C ALA A 175 2.76 -8.87 7.81
N GLY A 176 3.58 -7.88 7.44
CA GLY A 176 3.98 -7.61 6.06
C GLY A 176 2.82 -7.11 5.21
N ILE A 177 1.95 -6.29 5.80
CA ILE A 177 0.79 -5.69 5.13
C ILE A 177 0.94 -4.17 5.21
N HIS A 178 0.81 -3.51 4.07
CA HIS A 178 1.09 -2.09 3.90
C HIS A 178 -0.09 -1.37 3.26
N LEU A 179 -0.29 -0.11 3.66
CA LEU A 179 -1.37 0.73 3.11
C LEU A 179 -0.77 1.89 2.34
N VAL A 180 -1.22 2.09 1.11
CA VAL A 180 -0.99 3.29 0.31
C VAL A 180 -2.34 3.93 0.06
N ILE A 181 -2.64 5.00 0.78
CA ILE A 181 -3.94 5.65 0.74
C ILE A 181 -3.79 6.99 0.08
N ALA A 182 -4.52 7.20 -1.02
CA ALA A 182 -4.50 8.43 -1.75
C ALA A 182 -5.85 9.17 -1.66
N THR A 183 -5.80 10.49 -1.78
CA THR A 183 -6.99 11.33 -1.84
C THR A 183 -6.72 12.62 -2.61
N GLN A 184 -7.72 13.10 -3.35
CA GLN A 184 -7.70 14.44 -3.96
C GLN A 184 -8.37 15.49 -3.06
N ARG A 185 -9.06 15.05 -2.02
CA ARG A 185 -9.75 15.90 -1.05
C ARG A 185 -9.04 15.82 0.30
N PRO A 186 -8.01 16.64 0.55
CA PRO A 186 -7.28 16.63 1.81
C PRO A 186 -8.04 17.36 2.93
N SER A 187 -9.36 17.12 3.06
CA SER A 187 -10.18 17.70 4.12
C SER A 187 -10.05 16.91 5.43
N VAL A 188 -10.42 17.54 6.54
CA VAL A 188 -10.43 16.91 7.87
C VAL A 188 -11.42 15.75 7.98
N ASP A 189 -12.49 15.76 7.17
CA ASP A 189 -13.52 14.71 7.15
C ASP A 189 -13.06 13.46 6.40
N VAL A 190 -12.11 13.61 5.47
CA VAL A 190 -11.52 12.49 4.71
C VAL A 190 -10.26 11.98 5.41
N ILE A 191 -9.38 12.90 5.81
CA ILE A 191 -8.13 12.60 6.51
C ILE A 191 -8.33 12.93 8.00
N THR A 192 -9.09 12.07 8.67
CA THR A 192 -9.46 12.25 10.08
C THR A 192 -8.23 12.28 11.00
N GLY A 193 -8.42 12.76 12.23
CA GLY A 193 -7.36 12.74 13.25
C GLY A 193 -6.82 11.33 13.51
N VAL A 194 -7.69 10.32 13.50
CA VAL A 194 -7.34 8.92 13.72
C VAL A 194 -6.46 8.39 12.59
N ILE A 195 -6.82 8.66 11.33
CA ILE A 195 -6.01 8.27 10.17
C ILE A 195 -4.62 8.92 10.26
N LYS A 196 -4.55 10.23 10.55
CA LYS A 196 -3.26 10.94 10.66
C LYS A 196 -2.39 10.42 11.80
N ALA A 197 -2.98 10.05 12.92
CA ALA A 197 -2.26 9.55 14.08
C ALA A 197 -1.56 8.21 13.79
N ASN A 198 -2.16 7.36 12.95
CA ASN A 198 -1.62 6.04 12.66
C ASN A 198 -0.80 5.97 11.35
N ILE A 199 -0.86 6.99 10.49
CA ILE A 199 -0.13 7.04 9.21
C ILE A 199 0.81 8.26 9.17
N PRO A 200 2.07 8.11 9.62
CA PRO A 200 3.00 9.22 9.74
C PRO A 200 3.64 9.63 8.41
N SER A 201 3.81 8.68 7.48
CA SER A 201 4.48 8.92 6.20
C SER A 201 3.52 9.57 5.22
N ARG A 202 3.93 10.71 4.64
CA ARG A 202 3.05 11.53 3.78
C ARG A 202 3.79 12.01 2.55
N ILE A 203 3.11 11.96 1.42
CA ILE A 203 3.50 12.62 0.17
C ILE A 203 2.40 13.63 -0.15
N ALA A 204 2.78 14.90 -0.25
CA ALA A 204 1.88 15.97 -0.66
C ALA A 204 2.32 16.50 -2.02
N PHE A 205 1.46 16.33 -3.01
CA PHE A 205 1.52 17.05 -4.28
C PHE A 205 0.84 18.42 -4.13
N ALA A 206 0.91 19.26 -5.16
CA ALA A 206 0.29 20.57 -5.15
C ALA A 206 -1.21 20.49 -4.74
N VAL A 207 -1.62 21.33 -3.79
CA VAL A 207 -2.99 21.45 -3.28
C VAL A 207 -3.53 22.85 -3.56
N SER A 208 -4.85 22.96 -3.71
CA SER A 208 -5.51 24.22 -4.08
C SER A 208 -5.50 25.27 -2.97
N SER A 209 -5.43 24.84 -1.71
CA SER A 209 -5.37 25.66 -0.49
C SER A 209 -5.22 24.77 0.74
#